data_AF-A0A942ZEJ9-F1
#
_entry.id   AF-A0A942ZEJ9-F1
#
_cell.length_a   1.000
_cell.length_b   1.000
_cell.length_c   1.000
_cell.angle_alpha   90.00
_cell.angle_beta   90.00
_cell.angle_gamma   90.00
#
_symmetry.space_group_name_H-M   'P 1'
#
loop_
_entity.id
_entity.type
_entity.pdbx_description
1 polymer ?
#
loop_
_entity_poly.entity_id
_entity_poly.type
_entity_poly.pdbx_seq_one_letter_code
_entity_poly.pdbx_strand_id
1 'polypeptide(L)'
;MNRKKMLKCITSEDEECILMNLICGKNLHQLMICLNTGYCITPRVLQFMVELGWTKEVKAFLEKSSFDYFENDEKRLAEWIIAFLDEEAAYALFKRCHWDNNFLCCISNECFIRHQDWDCCFKYKRWEVLIEQGQFGWIPMEENVSEWGPMLAQRGCFEVLYSRNQLSFIAEYGKKDDALKFLADKGEWQAIYLHAKVLLGSEDELWPYLYKQGVVKYMYGFYGGKKFLIQNKAFDLFVQNKNWTYLSEAHADASLIDWEDFYRQDAERCIKYATAYRLKSFLRRKGYWFRALIC
;
A
#
# COMPACT_ATOMS: atom_id res chain seq x y z
N MET A 1 -40.38 10.28 32.85
CA MET A 1 -40.18 10.52 31.40
C MET A 1 -38.75 11.02 31.21
N ASN A 2 -37.92 10.34 30.41
CA ASN A 2 -36.49 10.65 30.34
C ASN A 2 -36.30 11.97 29.58
N ARG A 3 -35.93 13.06 30.27
CA ARG A 3 -35.89 14.43 29.72
C ARG A 3 -35.00 14.53 28.47
N LYS A 4 -33.91 13.76 28.42
CA LYS A 4 -33.07 13.58 27.22
C LYS A 4 -33.84 13.01 26.01
N LYS A 5 -34.82 12.12 26.22
CA LYS A 5 -35.68 11.63 25.12
C LYS A 5 -36.65 12.69 24.61
N MET A 6 -37.04 13.67 25.43
CA MET A 6 -37.88 14.79 24.97
C MET A 6 -37.07 15.86 24.25
N LEU A 7 -35.85 16.17 24.70
CA LEU A 7 -34.97 17.12 24.03
C LEU A 7 -34.62 16.63 22.62
N LYS A 8 -34.46 15.32 22.42
CA LYS A 8 -34.34 14.70 21.08
C LYS A 8 -35.54 14.93 20.14
N CYS A 9 -36.67 15.42 20.62
CA CYS A 9 -37.82 15.80 19.79
C CYS A 9 -37.79 17.27 19.35
N ILE A 10 -36.84 18.06 19.84
CA ILE A 10 -36.62 19.46 19.49
C ILE A 10 -35.52 19.49 18.40
N THR A 11 -35.65 20.36 17.40
CA THR A 11 -34.65 20.46 16.32
C THR A 11 -33.40 21.19 16.81
N SER A 12 -32.27 21.03 16.11
CA SER A 12 -31.03 21.74 16.45
C SER A 12 -31.19 23.26 16.41
N GLU A 13 -32.00 23.76 15.48
CA GLU A 13 -32.30 25.19 15.34
C GLU A 13 -33.11 25.72 16.53
N ASP A 14 -34.05 24.92 17.04
CA ASP A 14 -34.87 25.29 18.20
C ASP A 14 -34.03 25.34 19.50
N GLU A 15 -33.16 24.34 19.72
CA GLU A 15 -32.25 24.33 20.87
C GLU A 15 -31.29 25.52 20.82
N GLU A 16 -30.68 25.77 19.67
CA GLU A 16 -29.77 26.90 19.48
C GLU A 16 -30.50 28.23 19.71
N CYS A 17 -31.72 28.40 19.21
CA CYS A 17 -32.52 29.61 19.42
C CYS A 17 -32.80 29.87 20.92
N ILE A 18 -33.12 28.81 21.68
CA ILE A 18 -33.32 28.91 23.14
C ILE A 18 -32.03 29.38 23.83
N LEU A 19 -30.89 28.75 23.51
CA LEU A 19 -29.59 29.11 24.10
C LEU A 19 -29.20 30.54 23.72
N MET A 20 -29.42 30.94 22.46
CA MET A 20 -29.13 32.28 21.96
C MET A 20 -29.99 33.36 22.64
N ASN A 21 -31.26 33.08 22.93
CA ASN A 21 -32.11 34.01 23.69
C ASN A 21 -31.58 34.21 25.12
N LEU A 22 -31.08 33.16 25.78
CA LEU A 22 -30.46 33.26 27.10
C LEU A 22 -29.15 34.06 27.07
N ILE A 23 -28.35 33.86 26.02
CA ILE A 23 -27.11 34.61 25.76
C ILE A 23 -27.43 36.10 25.57
N CYS A 24 -28.34 36.46 24.67
CA CYS A 24 -28.76 37.84 24.41
C CYS A 24 -29.35 38.51 25.66
N GLY A 25 -30.09 37.75 26.47
CA GLY A 25 -30.60 38.18 27.77
C GLY A 25 -29.54 38.24 28.88
N LYS A 26 -28.28 37.91 28.58
CA LYS A 26 -27.15 37.84 29.52
C LYS A 26 -27.41 36.94 30.73
N ASN A 27 -28.24 35.91 30.57
CA ASN A 27 -28.64 35.01 31.64
C ASN A 27 -27.73 33.77 31.69
N LEU A 28 -26.49 33.99 32.12
CA LEU A 28 -25.47 32.95 32.23
C LEU A 28 -25.92 31.78 33.12
N HIS A 29 -26.56 32.07 34.26
CA HIS A 29 -26.98 31.02 35.19
C HIS A 29 -27.95 30.03 34.53
N GLN A 30 -28.99 30.55 33.86
CA GLN A 30 -29.98 29.72 33.18
C GLN A 30 -29.36 29.00 31.97
N LEU A 31 -28.46 29.65 31.24
CA LEU A 31 -27.73 29.05 30.12
C LEU A 31 -26.93 27.83 30.58
N MET A 32 -26.16 27.96 31.67
CA MET A 32 -25.38 26.86 32.22
C MET A 32 -26.27 25.71 32.72
N ILE A 33 -27.45 26.02 33.27
CA ILE A 33 -28.43 24.97 33.63
C ILE A 33 -28.87 24.22 32.37
N CYS A 34 -29.27 24.92 31.31
CA CYS A 34 -29.69 24.30 30.05
C CYS A 34 -28.62 23.36 29.51
N LEU A 35 -27.38 23.85 29.37
CA LEU A 35 -26.26 23.06 28.86
C LEU A 35 -26.00 21.80 29.72
N ASN A 36 -25.96 21.93 31.05
CA ASN A 36 -25.77 20.78 31.95
C ASN A 36 -26.95 19.79 31.94
N THR A 37 -28.12 20.21 31.47
CA THR A 37 -29.31 19.35 31.37
C THR A 37 -29.44 18.61 30.02
N GLY A 38 -28.50 18.84 29.09
CA GLY A 38 -28.39 18.10 27.84
C GLY A 38 -28.87 18.85 26.58
N TYR A 39 -28.94 20.18 26.63
CA TYR A 39 -29.02 20.98 25.40
C TYR A 39 -27.70 20.85 24.66
N CYS A 40 -27.78 20.65 23.33
CA CYS A 40 -26.61 20.48 22.52
C CYS A 40 -25.82 21.79 22.39
N ILE A 41 -24.51 21.73 22.63
CA ILE A 41 -23.63 22.86 22.37
C ILE A 41 -23.30 22.95 20.89
N THR A 42 -23.24 24.17 20.36
CA THR A 42 -22.73 24.48 19.02
C THR A 42 -21.53 25.42 19.13
N PRO A 43 -20.63 25.45 18.12
CA PRO A 43 -19.53 26.42 18.08
C PRO A 43 -20.02 27.86 18.20
N ARG A 44 -21.19 28.16 17.62
CA ARG A 44 -21.78 29.49 17.64
C ARG A 44 -22.22 29.91 19.05
N VAL A 45 -22.86 29.02 19.80
CA VAL A 45 -23.21 29.26 21.21
C VAL A 45 -21.95 29.57 22.02
N LEU A 46 -20.89 28.77 21.86
CA LEU A 46 -19.61 29.00 22.55
C LEU A 46 -18.97 30.33 22.15
N GLN A 47 -18.96 30.66 20.86
CA GLN A 47 -18.40 31.90 20.34
C GLN A 47 -19.09 33.12 20.95
N PHE A 48 -20.42 33.14 21.00
CA PHE A 48 -21.14 34.26 21.62
C PHE A 48 -20.94 34.35 23.13
N MET A 49 -20.81 33.22 23.83
CA MET A 49 -20.45 33.24 25.26
C MET A 49 -19.08 33.91 25.47
N VAL A 50 -18.10 33.60 24.63
CA VAL A 50 -16.77 34.22 24.68
C VAL A 50 -16.84 35.71 24.35
N GLU A 51 -17.61 36.13 23.35
CA GLU A 51 -17.79 37.54 22.95
C GLU A 51 -18.46 38.39 24.06
N LEU A 52 -19.30 37.78 24.89
CA LEU A 52 -19.89 38.43 26.07
C LEU A 52 -18.95 38.47 27.30
N GLY A 53 -17.74 37.90 27.18
CA GLY A 53 -16.73 37.88 28.25
C GLY A 53 -16.82 36.68 29.20
N TRP A 54 -17.59 35.64 28.87
CA TRP A 54 -17.73 34.43 29.70
C TRP A 54 -16.66 33.37 29.42
N THR A 55 -15.44 33.81 29.10
CA THR A 55 -14.32 32.94 28.73
C THR A 55 -13.97 31.91 29.82
N LYS A 56 -14.03 32.31 31.10
CA LYS A 56 -13.69 31.41 32.22
C LYS A 56 -14.75 30.32 32.38
N GLU A 57 -16.01 30.68 32.19
CA GLU A 57 -17.16 29.79 32.28
C GLU A 57 -17.16 28.80 31.12
N VAL A 58 -16.86 29.25 29.91
CA VAL A 58 -16.70 28.37 28.75
C VAL A 58 -15.58 27.36 28.99
N LYS A 59 -14.41 27.81 29.47
CA LYS A 59 -13.31 26.89 29.80
C LYS A 59 -13.70 25.88 30.87
N ALA A 60 -14.29 26.34 31.97
CA ALA A 60 -14.76 25.46 33.04
C ALA A 60 -15.87 24.50 32.59
N PHE A 61 -16.70 24.91 31.64
CA PHE A 61 -17.73 24.06 31.04
C PHE A 61 -17.12 22.94 30.20
N LEU A 62 -16.18 23.28 29.32
CA LEU A 62 -15.48 22.29 28.50
C LEU A 62 -14.72 21.29 29.38
N GLU A 63 -14.06 21.76 30.44
CA GLU A 63 -13.31 20.91 31.37
C GLU A 63 -14.17 19.92 32.15
N LYS A 64 -15.47 20.18 32.32
CA LYS A 64 -16.40 19.24 32.96
C LYS A 64 -16.76 18.05 32.09
N SER A 65 -16.51 18.15 30.78
CA SER A 65 -16.54 17.00 29.87
C SER A 65 -17.91 16.31 29.72
N SER A 66 -18.99 16.96 30.16
CA SER A 66 -20.34 16.40 30.17
C SER A 66 -21.32 17.36 29.48
N PHE A 67 -21.23 17.45 28.15
CA PHE A 67 -22.19 18.20 27.36
C PHE A 67 -22.60 17.40 26.14
N ASP A 68 -23.87 17.54 25.76
CA ASP A 68 -24.38 16.95 24.54
C ASP A 68 -24.00 17.89 23.35
N TYR A 69 -23.83 17.33 22.16
CA TYR A 69 -23.55 18.06 20.92
C TYR A 69 -24.20 17.33 19.75
N PHE A 70 -24.38 18.02 18.62
CA PHE A 70 -24.88 17.40 17.41
C PHE A 70 -23.75 16.70 16.66
N GLU A 71 -23.97 15.45 16.24
CA GLU A 71 -22.99 14.67 15.47
C GLU A 71 -22.52 15.42 14.21
N ASN A 72 -23.43 16.14 13.54
CA ASN A 72 -23.12 16.93 12.35
C ASN A 72 -22.19 18.14 12.60
N ASP A 73 -22.04 18.59 13.85
CA ASP A 73 -21.21 19.73 14.22
C ASP A 73 -19.90 19.32 14.92
N GLU A 74 -19.65 18.03 15.13
CA GLU A 74 -18.46 17.53 15.85
C GLU A 74 -17.15 18.10 15.32
N LYS A 75 -16.95 18.08 14.00
CA LYS A 75 -15.72 18.60 13.38
C LYS A 75 -15.54 20.10 13.64
N ARG A 76 -16.61 20.88 13.44
CA ARG A 76 -16.58 22.35 13.66
C ARG A 76 -16.36 22.67 15.14
N LEU A 77 -16.95 21.87 16.02
CA LEU A 77 -16.77 21.99 17.46
C LEU A 77 -15.34 21.66 17.88
N ALA A 78 -14.76 20.59 17.33
CA ALA A 78 -13.36 20.25 17.54
C ALA A 78 -12.41 21.38 17.09
N GLU A 79 -12.59 21.87 15.87
CA GLU A 79 -11.82 22.99 15.31
C GLU A 79 -11.93 24.26 16.17
N TRP A 80 -13.15 24.58 16.63
CA TRP A 80 -13.38 25.73 17.51
C TRP A 80 -12.68 25.55 18.87
N ILE A 81 -12.79 24.36 19.48
CA ILE A 81 -12.15 24.08 20.78
C ILE A 81 -10.62 24.16 20.66
N ILE A 82 -10.04 23.65 19.58
CA ILE A 82 -8.60 23.76 19.29
C ILE A 82 -8.19 25.22 19.18
N ALA A 83 -8.96 26.03 18.44
CA ALA A 83 -8.69 27.47 18.30
C ALA A 83 -8.82 28.22 19.63
N PHE A 84 -9.73 27.81 20.50
CA PHE A 84 -9.99 28.44 21.79
C PHE A 84 -8.97 28.09 22.87
N LEU A 85 -8.58 26.81 22.98
CA LEU A 85 -7.70 26.32 24.04
C LEU A 85 -6.22 26.24 23.67
N ASP A 86 -5.89 26.30 22.38
CA ASP A 86 -4.69 25.73 21.75
C ASP A 86 -4.76 24.19 21.57
N GLU A 87 -3.96 23.68 20.63
CA GLU A 87 -4.00 22.27 20.24
C GLU A 87 -3.55 21.32 21.35
N GLU A 88 -2.58 21.73 22.17
CA GLU A 88 -2.04 20.91 23.25
C GLU A 88 -3.07 20.70 24.36
N ALA A 89 -3.70 21.79 24.79
CA ALA A 89 -4.75 21.75 25.78
C ALA A 89 -6.00 21.05 25.25
N ALA A 90 -6.37 21.25 23.98
CA ALA A 90 -7.48 20.56 23.35
C ALA A 90 -7.23 19.05 23.25
N TYR A 91 -6.04 18.62 22.83
CA TYR A 91 -5.68 17.21 22.77
C TYR A 91 -5.74 16.54 24.15
N ALA A 92 -5.16 17.16 25.18
CA ALA A 92 -5.24 16.67 26.56
C ALA A 92 -6.69 16.56 27.05
N LEU A 93 -7.53 17.55 26.72
CA LEU A 93 -8.95 17.51 27.00
C LEU A 93 -9.61 16.33 26.28
N PHE A 94 -9.47 16.20 24.97
CA PHE A 94 -10.11 15.14 24.18
C PHE A 94 -9.75 13.74 24.70
N LYS A 95 -8.46 13.52 25.03
CA LYS A 95 -7.99 12.27 25.64
C LYS A 95 -8.61 12.01 27.00
N ARG A 96 -8.62 13.00 27.90
CA ARG A 96 -9.20 12.88 29.24
C ARG A 96 -10.69 12.57 29.19
N CYS A 97 -11.40 13.14 28.22
CA CYS A 97 -12.85 12.98 28.09
C CYS A 97 -13.25 11.75 27.26
N HIS A 98 -12.29 11.01 26.69
CA HIS A 98 -12.54 9.93 25.75
C HIS A 98 -13.40 10.35 24.55
N TRP A 99 -13.26 11.60 24.09
CA TRP A 99 -13.98 12.08 22.91
C TRP A 99 -13.47 11.37 21.65
N ASP A 100 -14.41 11.02 20.79
CA ASP A 100 -14.29 10.00 19.76
C ASP A 100 -13.70 10.53 18.44
N ASN A 101 -13.84 9.69 17.38
CA ASN A 101 -13.04 9.71 16.17
C ASN A 101 -12.96 11.07 15.47
N ASN A 102 -14.02 11.88 15.50
CA ASN A 102 -14.06 13.13 14.74
C ASN A 102 -13.30 14.28 15.44
N PHE A 103 -13.17 14.26 16.77
CA PHE A 103 -12.38 15.24 17.50
C PHE A 103 -10.87 15.03 17.29
N LEU A 104 -10.40 13.79 17.47
CA LEU A 104 -8.99 13.45 17.29
C LEU A 104 -8.55 13.46 15.81
N CYS A 105 -9.50 13.39 14.87
CA CYS A 105 -9.22 13.64 13.45
C CYS A 105 -8.75 15.08 13.16
N CYS A 106 -9.08 16.04 14.02
CA CYS A 106 -8.70 17.45 13.86
C CYS A 106 -7.33 17.79 14.48
N ILE A 107 -6.71 16.85 15.20
CA ILE A 107 -5.39 17.02 15.81
C ILE A 107 -4.31 16.76 14.77
N SER A 108 -3.27 17.61 14.77
CA SER A 108 -2.12 17.52 13.88
C SER A 108 -1.27 16.28 14.14
N ASN A 109 -0.58 15.83 13.09
CA ASN A 109 0.39 14.74 13.18
C ASN A 109 1.53 15.10 14.15
N GLU A 110 1.97 16.37 14.17
CA GLU A 110 2.99 16.89 15.07
C GLU A 110 2.61 16.75 16.54
N CYS A 111 1.34 16.95 16.89
CA CYS A 111 0.84 16.72 18.24
C CYS A 111 0.95 15.24 18.63
N PHE A 112 0.51 14.32 17.77
CA PHE A 112 0.64 12.88 18.04
C PHE A 112 2.10 12.44 18.23
N ILE A 113 3.01 12.98 17.42
CA ILE A 113 4.45 12.71 17.53
C ILE A 113 5.01 13.20 18.88
N ARG A 114 4.69 14.44 19.28
CA ARG A 114 5.15 15.02 20.56
C ARG A 114 4.73 14.19 21.77
N HIS A 115 3.50 13.67 21.76
CA HIS A 115 2.95 12.85 22.85
C HIS A 115 3.29 11.36 22.76
N GLN A 116 3.92 10.92 21.67
CA GLN A 116 4.21 9.51 21.41
C GLN A 116 2.98 8.59 21.54
N ASP A 117 1.82 9.07 21.13
CA ASP A 117 0.54 8.37 21.31
C ASP A 117 0.26 7.39 20.15
N TRP A 118 1.09 6.34 20.10
CA TRP A 118 1.08 5.36 19.01
C TRP A 118 -0.19 4.51 18.97
N ASP A 119 -0.80 4.24 20.12
CA ASP A 119 -2.10 3.58 20.23
C ASP A 119 -3.17 4.35 19.48
N CYS A 120 -3.23 5.68 19.68
CA CYS A 120 -4.15 6.52 18.92
C CYS A 120 -3.77 6.56 17.45
N CYS A 121 -2.49 6.69 17.10
CA CYS A 121 -2.07 6.68 15.71
C CYS A 121 -2.53 5.39 14.98
N PHE A 122 -2.38 4.22 15.63
CA PHE A 122 -2.89 2.95 15.11
C PHE A 122 -4.42 2.94 15.00
N LYS A 123 -5.12 3.26 16.10
CA LYS A 123 -6.59 3.27 16.17
C LYS A 123 -7.21 4.17 15.10
N TYR A 124 -6.58 5.31 14.83
CA TYR A 124 -7.06 6.31 13.86
C TYR A 124 -6.39 6.22 12.49
N LYS A 125 -5.68 5.11 12.21
CA LYS A 125 -5.08 4.85 10.89
C LYS A 125 -4.14 5.97 10.42
N ARG A 126 -3.45 6.62 11.35
CA ARG A 126 -2.45 7.67 11.09
C ARG A 126 -1.12 7.02 10.70
N TRP A 127 -1.13 6.27 9.60
CA TRP A 127 0.01 5.48 9.15
C TRP A 127 1.23 6.35 8.89
N GLU A 128 1.04 7.55 8.35
CA GLU A 128 2.13 8.49 8.07
C GLU A 128 2.94 8.81 9.34
N VAL A 129 2.26 9.06 10.46
CA VAL A 129 2.90 9.35 11.76
C VAL A 129 3.74 8.17 12.23
N LEU A 130 3.17 6.97 12.20
CA LEU A 130 3.87 5.77 12.63
C LEU A 130 5.09 5.48 11.74
N ILE A 131 4.97 5.71 10.43
CA ILE A 131 6.06 5.52 9.46
C ILE A 131 7.17 6.56 9.69
N GLU A 132 6.81 7.83 9.86
CA GLU A 132 7.77 8.93 10.09
C GLU A 132 8.61 8.73 11.35
N GLN A 133 8.01 8.18 12.40
CA GLN A 133 8.70 7.91 13.67
C GLN A 133 9.31 6.51 13.74
N GLY A 134 9.32 5.75 12.64
CA GLY A 134 9.88 4.40 12.57
C GLY A 134 9.15 3.39 13.48
N GLN A 135 7.92 3.68 13.87
CA GLN A 135 7.08 2.88 14.79
C GLN A 135 6.39 1.72 14.05
N PHE A 136 7.15 0.96 13.26
CA PHE A 136 6.62 -0.10 12.39
C PHE A 136 5.94 -1.25 13.14
N GLY A 137 6.27 -1.45 14.43
CA GLY A 137 5.63 -2.47 15.28
C GLY A 137 4.13 -2.25 15.47
N TRP A 138 3.66 -1.01 15.34
CA TRP A 138 2.25 -0.65 15.42
C TRP A 138 1.52 -0.80 14.08
N ILE A 139 2.23 -0.96 12.97
CA ILE A 139 1.61 -1.14 11.66
C ILE A 139 1.14 -2.60 11.54
N PRO A 140 -0.15 -2.86 11.27
CA PRO A 140 -0.70 -4.21 11.21
C PRO A 140 -0.02 -5.06 10.11
N MET A 141 0.03 -6.38 10.29
CA MET A 141 0.74 -7.26 9.36
C MET A 141 -0.05 -7.59 8.08
N GLU A 142 -1.36 -7.83 8.20
CA GLU A 142 -2.17 -8.34 7.08
C GLU A 142 -3.45 -7.54 6.82
N GLU A 143 -3.88 -6.71 7.78
CA GLU A 143 -5.06 -5.85 7.63
C GLU A 143 -4.66 -4.45 7.13
N ASN A 144 -5.51 -3.86 6.28
CA ASN A 144 -5.33 -2.50 5.75
C ASN A 144 -3.99 -2.26 5.01
N VAL A 145 -3.35 -3.31 4.48
CA VAL A 145 -2.05 -3.19 3.77
C VAL A 145 -2.12 -2.19 2.62
N SER A 146 -3.25 -2.08 1.93
CA SER A 146 -3.48 -1.08 0.89
C SER A 146 -3.39 0.36 1.38
N GLU A 147 -3.61 0.63 2.67
CA GLU A 147 -3.58 1.98 3.24
C GLU A 147 -2.15 2.42 3.60
N TRP A 148 -1.29 1.51 4.08
CA TRP A 148 0.07 1.84 4.55
C TRP A 148 1.19 1.30 3.65
N GLY A 149 0.94 0.25 2.87
CA GLY A 149 1.92 -0.40 2.00
C GLY A 149 2.53 0.55 0.96
N PRO A 150 1.70 1.30 0.20
CA PRO A 150 2.20 2.31 -0.73
C PRO A 150 3.07 3.37 -0.05
N MET A 151 2.69 3.80 1.16
CA MET A 151 3.43 4.82 1.90
C MET A 151 4.83 4.37 2.28
N LEU A 152 4.96 3.14 2.81
CA LEU A 152 6.26 2.55 3.13
C LEU A 152 7.12 2.43 1.87
N ALA A 153 6.54 2.03 0.74
CA ALA A 153 7.27 1.89 -0.52
C ALA A 153 7.76 3.25 -1.03
N GLN A 154 6.91 4.27 -1.03
CA GLN A 154 7.27 5.63 -1.46
C GLN A 154 8.35 6.26 -0.57
N ARG A 155 8.34 5.94 0.73
CA ARG A 155 9.36 6.36 1.70
C ARG A 155 10.65 5.53 1.63
N GLY A 156 10.69 4.46 0.83
CA GLY A 156 11.87 3.60 0.67
C GLY A 156 12.08 2.62 1.84
N CYS A 157 11.06 2.37 2.65
CA CYS A 157 11.09 1.41 3.76
C CYS A 157 10.97 -0.05 3.27
N PHE A 158 11.77 -0.42 2.27
CA PHE A 158 11.63 -1.69 1.56
C PHE A 158 11.92 -2.91 2.42
N GLU A 159 12.86 -2.84 3.37
CA GLU A 159 13.13 -3.96 4.29
C GLU A 159 11.90 -4.32 5.14
N VAL A 160 11.09 -3.32 5.52
CA VAL A 160 9.84 -3.56 6.27
C VAL A 160 8.86 -4.32 5.39
N LEU A 161 8.65 -3.87 4.15
CA LEU A 161 7.78 -4.54 3.18
C LEU A 161 8.29 -5.95 2.84
N TYR A 162 9.59 -6.10 2.67
CA TYR A 162 10.26 -7.37 2.37
C TYR A 162 10.04 -8.40 3.47
N SER A 163 10.29 -8.02 4.73
CA SER A 163 10.08 -8.88 5.90
C SER A 163 8.63 -9.35 6.07
N ARG A 164 7.68 -8.64 5.47
CA ARG A 164 6.24 -8.94 5.50
C ARG A 164 5.73 -9.55 4.19
N ASN A 165 6.63 -9.94 3.28
CA ASN A 165 6.30 -10.50 1.98
C ASN A 165 5.38 -9.60 1.10
N GLN A 166 5.52 -8.29 1.24
CA GLN A 166 4.74 -7.29 0.51
C GLN A 166 5.51 -6.76 -0.72
N LEU A 167 6.02 -7.68 -1.54
CA LEU A 167 6.91 -7.36 -2.66
C LEU A 167 6.23 -6.56 -3.79
N SER A 168 4.92 -6.78 -4.01
CA SER A 168 4.14 -6.03 -4.99
C SER A 168 4.14 -4.54 -4.68
N PHE A 169 4.03 -4.16 -3.39
CA PHE A 169 4.04 -2.75 -3.00
C PHE A 169 5.39 -2.07 -3.26
N ILE A 170 6.49 -2.79 -3.01
CA ILE A 170 7.85 -2.32 -3.35
C ILE A 170 7.91 -2.03 -4.86
N ALA A 171 7.42 -2.97 -5.67
CA ALA A 171 7.51 -2.88 -7.12
C ALA A 171 6.57 -1.84 -7.75
N GLU A 172 5.36 -1.67 -7.21
CA GLU A 172 4.32 -0.80 -7.76
C GLU A 172 4.44 0.65 -7.30
N TYR A 173 4.80 0.89 -6.04
CA TYR A 173 4.76 2.22 -5.43
C TYR A 173 6.13 2.74 -5.02
N GLY A 174 7.16 1.91 -5.02
CA GLY A 174 8.53 2.33 -4.74
C GLY A 174 9.07 3.24 -5.85
N LYS A 175 10.08 4.04 -5.52
CA LYS A 175 10.86 4.76 -6.55
C LYS A 175 11.51 3.73 -7.45
N LYS A 176 11.17 3.76 -8.74
CA LYS A 176 11.54 2.77 -9.77
C LYS A 176 12.95 2.21 -9.60
N ASP A 177 13.96 3.08 -9.59
CA ASP A 177 15.38 2.66 -9.55
C ASP A 177 15.76 2.07 -8.19
N ASP A 178 15.28 2.65 -7.08
CA ASP A 178 15.56 2.16 -5.73
C ASP A 178 14.89 0.79 -5.50
N ALA A 179 13.64 0.65 -5.93
CA ALA A 179 12.86 -0.59 -5.82
C ALA A 179 13.48 -1.70 -6.67
N LEU A 180 13.83 -1.39 -7.92
CA LEU A 180 14.48 -2.33 -8.84
C LEU A 180 15.81 -2.83 -8.27
N LYS A 181 16.63 -1.90 -7.76
CA LYS A 181 17.91 -2.24 -7.12
C LYS A 181 17.69 -3.12 -5.90
N PHE A 182 16.78 -2.74 -5.00
CA PHE A 182 16.49 -3.49 -3.79
C PHE A 182 16.05 -4.93 -4.10
N LEU A 183 15.09 -5.11 -5.01
CA LEU A 183 14.60 -6.43 -5.40
C LEU A 183 15.70 -7.27 -6.07
N ALA A 184 16.55 -6.66 -6.90
CA ALA A 184 17.67 -7.35 -7.53
C ALA A 184 18.73 -7.80 -6.51
N ASP A 185 19.08 -6.93 -5.56
CA ASP A 185 20.04 -7.24 -4.49
C ASP A 185 19.55 -8.40 -3.59
N LYS A 186 18.23 -8.52 -3.39
CA LYS A 186 17.60 -9.64 -2.66
C LYS A 186 17.36 -10.89 -3.52
N GLY A 187 17.55 -10.81 -4.83
CA GLY A 187 17.30 -11.91 -5.75
C GLY A 187 15.82 -12.20 -6.01
N GLU A 188 14.94 -11.21 -5.81
CA GLU A 188 13.49 -11.33 -5.99
C GLU A 188 13.08 -11.18 -7.47
N TRP A 189 13.64 -12.05 -8.31
CA TRP A 189 13.48 -11.99 -9.77
C TRP A 189 12.01 -12.17 -10.22
N GLN A 190 11.21 -12.92 -9.45
CA GLN A 190 9.78 -13.09 -9.71
C GLN A 190 9.00 -11.81 -9.56
N ALA A 191 9.30 -11.00 -8.53
CA ALA A 191 8.66 -9.70 -8.37
C ALA A 191 9.05 -8.76 -9.53
N ILE A 192 10.33 -8.75 -9.93
CA ILE A 192 10.80 -7.96 -11.08
C ILE A 192 10.10 -8.40 -12.38
N TYR A 193 9.96 -9.71 -12.61
CA TYR A 193 9.25 -10.25 -13.77
C TYR A 193 7.79 -9.79 -13.81
N LEU A 194 7.06 -9.95 -12.71
CA LEU A 194 5.62 -9.64 -12.62
C LEU A 194 5.33 -8.14 -12.78
N HIS A 195 6.26 -7.28 -12.36
CA HIS A 195 6.10 -5.83 -12.38
C HIS A 195 7.06 -5.13 -13.35
N ALA A 196 7.55 -5.85 -14.37
CA ALA A 196 8.56 -5.37 -15.30
C ALA A 196 8.19 -4.04 -15.97
N LYS A 197 6.93 -3.90 -16.39
CA LYS A 197 6.43 -2.67 -17.01
C LYS A 197 6.59 -1.44 -16.11
N VAL A 198 6.34 -1.58 -14.82
CA VAL A 198 6.47 -0.48 -13.85
C VAL A 198 7.94 -0.21 -13.55
N LEU A 199 8.68 -1.28 -13.24
CA LEU A 199 10.07 -1.21 -12.79
C LEU A 199 11.08 -0.86 -13.89
N LEU A 200 10.77 -1.14 -15.15
CA LEU A 200 11.65 -0.89 -16.29
C LEU A 200 11.05 0.13 -17.27
N GLY A 201 9.75 0.37 -17.22
CA GLY A 201 9.03 1.29 -18.13
C GLY A 201 8.50 0.59 -19.38
N SER A 202 9.04 -0.58 -19.72
CA SER A 202 8.53 -1.48 -20.76
C SER A 202 8.83 -2.94 -20.40
N GLU A 203 7.96 -3.86 -20.82
CA GLU A 203 8.19 -5.30 -20.70
C GLU A 203 9.36 -5.78 -21.58
N ASP A 204 9.65 -5.08 -22.67
CA ASP A 204 10.74 -5.43 -23.60
C ASP A 204 12.13 -5.27 -22.96
N GLU A 205 12.25 -4.41 -21.95
CA GLU A 205 13.51 -4.17 -21.23
C GLU A 205 13.84 -5.27 -20.21
N LEU A 206 12.89 -6.13 -19.88
CA LEU A 206 13.04 -7.19 -18.88
C LEU A 206 14.18 -8.14 -19.20
N TRP A 207 14.18 -8.73 -20.39
CA TRP A 207 15.15 -9.76 -20.74
C TRP A 207 16.58 -9.22 -20.87
N PRO A 208 16.82 -8.06 -21.54
CA PRO A 208 18.12 -7.40 -21.52
C PRO A 208 18.62 -7.10 -20.09
N TYR A 209 17.74 -6.61 -19.22
CA TYR A 209 18.08 -6.32 -17.83
C TYR A 209 18.50 -7.58 -17.08
N LEU A 210 17.67 -8.64 -17.07
CA LEU A 210 17.97 -9.90 -16.39
C LEU A 210 19.25 -10.56 -16.93
N TYR A 211 19.49 -10.47 -18.24
CA TYR A 211 20.71 -11.00 -18.86
C TYR A 211 21.96 -10.27 -18.36
N LYS A 212 21.90 -8.94 -18.25
CA LYS A 212 22.99 -8.12 -17.70
C LYS A 212 23.28 -8.43 -16.22
N GLN A 213 22.25 -8.80 -15.46
CA GLN A 213 22.40 -9.25 -14.07
C GLN A 213 22.95 -10.69 -13.95
N GLY A 214 23.15 -11.40 -15.06
CA GLY A 214 23.71 -12.75 -15.06
C GLY A 214 22.74 -13.83 -14.56
N VAL A 215 21.44 -13.55 -14.45
CA VAL A 215 20.43 -14.48 -13.90
C VAL A 215 19.86 -15.43 -14.96
N VAL A 216 20.77 -15.98 -15.78
CA VAL A 216 20.46 -16.74 -16.99
C VAL A 216 19.66 -18.03 -16.67
N LYS A 217 19.93 -18.67 -15.54
CA LYS A 217 19.18 -19.84 -15.06
C LYS A 217 17.71 -19.52 -14.76
N TYR A 218 17.45 -18.37 -14.14
CA TYR A 218 16.09 -17.92 -13.86
C TYR A 218 15.35 -17.61 -15.16
N MET A 219 15.99 -16.87 -16.09
CA MET A 219 15.43 -16.56 -17.41
C MET A 219 15.02 -17.84 -18.17
N TYR A 220 15.83 -18.90 -18.08
CA TYR A 220 15.55 -20.19 -18.72
C TYR A 220 14.23 -20.82 -18.24
N GLY A 221 13.71 -20.46 -17.06
CA GLY A 221 12.41 -20.93 -16.58
C GLY A 221 11.21 -20.43 -17.42
N PHE A 222 11.38 -19.36 -18.20
CA PHE A 222 10.30 -18.67 -18.91
C PHE A 222 10.44 -18.82 -20.42
N TYR A 223 9.32 -18.94 -21.14
CA TYR A 223 9.33 -19.05 -22.60
C TYR A 223 9.98 -17.83 -23.28
N GLY A 224 9.61 -16.61 -22.85
CA GLY A 224 10.21 -15.36 -23.36
C GLY A 224 11.71 -15.29 -23.09
N GLY A 225 12.14 -15.68 -21.89
CA GLY A 225 13.55 -15.75 -21.52
C GLY A 225 14.34 -16.74 -22.38
N LYS A 226 13.82 -17.96 -22.60
CA LYS A 226 14.46 -18.95 -23.50
C LYS A 226 14.68 -18.40 -24.91
N LYS A 227 13.68 -17.70 -25.47
CA LYS A 227 13.77 -17.09 -26.79
C LYS A 227 14.89 -16.04 -26.84
N PHE A 228 14.95 -15.17 -25.84
CA PHE A 228 15.98 -14.13 -25.73
C PHE A 228 17.39 -14.72 -25.60
N LEU A 229 17.56 -15.76 -24.76
CA LEU A 229 18.85 -16.41 -24.54
C LEU A 229 19.42 -17.02 -25.83
N ILE A 230 18.58 -17.67 -26.63
CA ILE A 230 18.99 -18.22 -27.92
C ILE A 230 19.41 -17.12 -28.90
N GLN A 231 18.64 -16.04 -29.00
CA GLN A 231 18.98 -14.90 -29.87
C GLN A 231 20.32 -14.26 -29.49
N ASN A 232 20.69 -14.34 -28.20
CA ASN A 232 21.95 -13.84 -27.66
C ASN A 232 23.04 -14.93 -27.54
N LYS A 233 22.88 -16.06 -28.23
CA LYS A 233 23.87 -17.15 -28.32
C LYS A 233 24.27 -17.79 -26.98
N ALA A 234 23.42 -17.72 -25.95
CA ALA A 234 23.64 -18.36 -24.66
C ALA A 234 23.26 -19.85 -24.69
N PHE A 235 23.90 -20.63 -25.57
CA PHE A 235 23.52 -22.01 -25.88
C PHE A 235 23.90 -23.02 -24.79
N ASP A 236 24.92 -22.73 -23.99
CA ASP A 236 25.47 -23.66 -23.00
C ASP A 236 24.40 -24.23 -22.06
N LEU A 237 23.46 -23.40 -21.61
CA LEU A 237 22.35 -23.83 -20.75
C LEU A 237 21.40 -24.81 -21.45
N PHE A 238 21.14 -24.63 -22.74
CA PHE A 238 20.26 -25.53 -23.49
C PHE A 238 20.94 -26.88 -23.74
N VAL A 239 22.24 -26.85 -24.05
CA VAL A 239 23.09 -28.05 -24.21
C VAL A 239 23.18 -28.83 -22.90
N GLN A 240 23.49 -28.15 -21.79
CA GLN A 240 23.55 -28.76 -20.46
C GLN A 240 22.23 -29.41 -20.05
N ASN A 241 21.10 -28.76 -20.34
CA ASN A 241 19.77 -29.29 -20.04
C ASN A 241 19.20 -30.21 -21.13
N LYS A 242 20.00 -30.55 -22.16
CA LYS A 242 19.60 -31.43 -23.27
C LYS A 242 18.29 -31.01 -23.95
N ASN A 243 18.04 -29.70 -24.02
CA ASN A 243 16.82 -29.14 -24.60
C ASN A 243 16.97 -28.98 -26.12
N TRP A 244 17.15 -30.13 -26.77
CA TRP A 244 17.45 -30.24 -28.19
C TRP A 244 16.28 -29.77 -29.06
N THR A 245 15.05 -30.07 -28.64
CA THR A 245 13.85 -29.62 -29.34
C THR A 245 13.82 -28.10 -29.48
N TYR A 246 14.04 -27.37 -28.38
CA TYR A 246 14.00 -25.91 -28.44
C TYR A 246 15.17 -25.31 -29.23
N LEU A 247 16.38 -25.88 -29.10
CA LEU A 247 17.53 -25.52 -29.94
C LEU A 247 17.23 -25.70 -31.42
N SER A 248 16.62 -26.84 -31.79
CA SER A 248 16.28 -27.17 -33.18
C SER A 248 15.19 -26.28 -33.78
N GLU A 249 14.22 -25.84 -32.97
CA GLU A 249 13.14 -24.98 -33.40
C GLU A 249 13.60 -23.55 -33.63
N ALA A 250 14.39 -23.02 -32.70
CA ALA A 250 14.80 -21.63 -32.71
C ALA A 250 16.05 -21.38 -33.57
N HIS A 251 16.88 -22.41 -33.82
CA HIS A 251 18.07 -22.32 -34.67
C HIS A 251 18.26 -23.61 -35.50
N ALA A 252 18.53 -23.46 -36.79
CA ALA A 252 18.81 -24.58 -37.70
C ALA A 252 20.27 -25.07 -37.66
N ASP A 253 21.08 -24.61 -36.70
CA ASP A 253 22.50 -24.97 -36.63
C ASP A 253 22.66 -26.40 -36.07
N ALA A 254 22.79 -27.35 -36.99
CA ALA A 254 22.95 -28.76 -36.70
C ALA A 254 24.20 -29.09 -35.87
N SER A 255 25.15 -28.17 -35.71
CA SER A 255 26.39 -28.39 -34.95
C SER A 255 26.20 -28.34 -33.43
N LEU A 256 25.14 -27.69 -32.95
CA LEU A 256 24.86 -27.54 -31.51
C LEU A 256 23.98 -28.67 -30.93
N ILE A 257 23.49 -29.58 -31.77
CA ILE A 257 22.54 -30.62 -31.40
C ILE A 257 23.28 -31.95 -31.25
N ASP A 258 23.16 -32.58 -30.07
CA ASP A 258 23.42 -34.01 -29.95
C ASP A 258 22.28 -34.79 -30.62
N TRP A 259 22.53 -35.20 -31.85
CA TRP A 259 21.54 -35.86 -32.69
C TRP A 259 21.13 -37.24 -32.18
N GLU A 260 21.93 -37.90 -31.34
CA GLU A 260 21.59 -39.21 -30.79
C GLU A 260 20.57 -39.05 -29.69
N ASP A 261 20.83 -38.10 -28.81
CA ASP A 261 19.93 -37.76 -27.73
C ASP A 261 18.64 -37.10 -28.27
N PHE A 262 18.75 -36.20 -29.26
CA PHE A 262 17.59 -35.58 -29.89
C PHE A 262 16.70 -36.58 -30.62
N TYR A 263 17.28 -37.52 -31.37
CA TYR A 263 16.52 -38.58 -32.04
C TYR A 263 15.77 -39.47 -31.05
N ARG A 264 16.39 -39.80 -29.90
CA ARG A 264 15.73 -40.57 -28.84
C ARG A 264 14.55 -39.83 -28.23
N GLN A 265 14.58 -38.49 -28.20
CA GLN A 265 13.50 -37.65 -27.67
C GLN A 265 12.36 -37.42 -28.67
N ASP A 266 12.66 -37.12 -29.94
CA ASP A 266 11.66 -36.74 -30.96
C ASP A 266 12.05 -37.24 -32.37
N ALA A 267 12.00 -38.57 -32.54
CA ALA A 267 12.42 -39.26 -33.77
C ALA A 267 11.67 -38.81 -35.03
N GLU A 268 10.36 -38.55 -34.93
CA GLU A 268 9.52 -38.18 -36.08
C GLU A 268 9.91 -36.81 -36.63
N ARG A 269 10.14 -35.85 -35.73
CA ARG A 269 10.51 -34.49 -36.10
C ARG A 269 11.93 -34.40 -36.64
N CYS A 270 12.86 -35.18 -36.09
CA CYS A 270 14.21 -35.35 -36.63
C CYS A 270 14.21 -35.75 -38.11
N ILE A 271 13.34 -36.70 -38.49
CA ILE A 271 13.22 -37.20 -39.87
C ILE A 271 12.72 -36.09 -40.81
N LYS A 272 11.71 -35.32 -40.38
CA LYS A 272 11.19 -34.18 -41.14
C LYS A 272 12.27 -33.11 -41.38
N TYR A 273 13.03 -32.72 -40.36
CA TYR A 273 14.08 -31.71 -40.49
C TYR A 273 15.28 -32.16 -41.31
N ALA A 274 15.75 -33.39 -41.10
CA ALA A 274 16.83 -33.97 -41.89
C ALA A 274 16.52 -34.00 -43.40
N THR A 275 15.25 -34.20 -43.72
CA THR A 275 14.72 -34.19 -45.09
C THR A 275 14.63 -32.76 -45.64
N ALA A 276 14.14 -31.80 -44.84
CA ALA A 276 13.98 -30.41 -45.25
C ALA A 276 15.30 -29.68 -45.54
N TYR A 277 16.34 -29.90 -44.72
CA TYR A 277 17.62 -29.16 -44.81
C TYR A 277 18.72 -29.88 -45.61
N ARG A 278 18.40 -30.97 -46.34
CA ARG A 278 19.39 -31.81 -47.04
C ARG A 278 20.55 -32.28 -46.13
N LEU A 279 20.33 -32.36 -44.81
CA LEU A 279 21.32 -32.72 -43.78
C LEU A 279 21.69 -34.21 -43.78
N LYS A 280 21.09 -34.99 -44.68
CA LYS A 280 21.29 -36.44 -44.83
C LYS A 280 22.78 -36.84 -44.83
N SER A 281 23.63 -36.05 -45.49
CA SER A 281 25.08 -36.28 -45.57
C SER A 281 25.82 -36.04 -44.25
N PHE A 282 25.40 -35.04 -43.48
CA PHE A 282 25.99 -34.73 -42.16
C PHE A 282 25.60 -35.79 -41.13
N LEU A 283 24.32 -36.17 -41.10
CA LEU A 283 23.78 -37.18 -40.20
C LEU A 283 24.41 -38.56 -40.45
N ARG A 284 24.58 -38.93 -41.73
CA ARG A 284 25.29 -40.15 -42.12
C ARG A 284 26.76 -40.16 -41.69
N ARG A 285 27.47 -39.02 -41.75
CA ARG A 285 28.87 -38.90 -41.27
C ARG A 285 29.01 -39.01 -39.76
N LYS A 286 27.96 -38.66 -39.01
CA LYS A 286 27.92 -38.75 -37.54
C LYS A 286 27.35 -40.08 -37.02
N GLY A 287 27.08 -41.04 -37.91
CA GLY A 287 26.64 -42.38 -37.53
C GLY A 287 25.12 -42.52 -37.31
N TYR A 288 24.31 -41.55 -37.72
CA TYR A 288 22.86 -41.65 -37.65
C TYR A 288 22.31 -42.45 -38.82
N TRP A 289 21.66 -43.58 -38.50
CA TRP A 289 21.00 -44.44 -39.46
C TRP A 289 19.50 -44.13 -39.44
N PHE A 290 19.00 -43.50 -40.50
CA PHE A 290 17.57 -43.48 -40.76
C PHE A 290 17.14 -44.91 -41.08
N ARG A 291 16.45 -45.58 -40.15
CA ARG A 291 15.55 -46.66 -40.57
C ARG A 291 14.54 -45.99 -41.49
N ALA A 292 14.61 -46.30 -42.79
CA ALA A 292 13.57 -45.89 -43.71
C ALA A 292 12.25 -46.40 -43.13
N LEU A 293 11.38 -45.47 -42.70
CA LEU A 293 9.96 -45.77 -42.60
C LEU A 293 9.53 -46.11 -44.01
N ILE A 294 9.44 -47.41 -44.28
CA ILE A 294 8.78 -47.94 -45.46
C ILE A 294 7.34 -47.47 -45.32
N CYS A 295 6.91 -46.61 -46.25
CA CYS A 295 5.53 -46.15 -46.36
C CYS A 295 4.57 -47.33 -46.52
#